data_AF-A0A0F2RF67-F1
#
_entry.id   AF-A0A0F2RF67-F1
#
_cell.length_a   1.000
_cell.length_b   1.000
_cell.length_c   1.000
_cell.angle_alpha   90.00
_cell.angle_beta   90.00
_cell.angle_gamma   90.00
#
_symmetry.space_group_name_H-M   'P 1'
#
loop_
_entity.id
_entity.type
_entity.pdbx_description
1 polymer ?
#
loop_
_entity_poly.entity_id
_entity_poly.type
_entity_poly.pdbx_seq_one_letter_code
_entity_poly.pdbx_strand_id
1 'polypeptide(L)'
;MKISAAELEVLSILWEQPGIAATDVHTALANDKDWTSRTVKTLLARLVEKGAAMTQEDGRRYLYFPAIDEEAYKAKAAGQFIDRVFSGRAAPLVAYLADSRGLTPQDIEELEKLLGDLKK
;
A
#
# COMPACT_ATOMS: atom_id res chain seq x y z
N MET A 1 -4.68 8.03 -10.26
CA MET A 1 -4.42 8.55 -8.91
C MET A 1 -3.03 8.09 -8.48
N LYS A 2 -2.15 9.00 -8.04
CA LYS A 2 -0.83 8.67 -7.50
C LYS A 2 -0.84 8.88 -5.99
N ILE A 3 -0.52 7.83 -5.25
CA ILE A 3 -0.27 7.89 -3.80
C ILE A 3 1.25 7.94 -3.63
N SER A 4 1.75 8.95 -2.92
CA SER A 4 3.16 9.06 -2.56
C SER A 4 3.53 8.03 -1.50
N ALA A 5 4.83 7.77 -1.30
CA ALA A 5 5.29 6.84 -0.27
C ALA A 5 4.76 7.20 1.12
N ALA A 6 4.84 8.49 1.51
CA ALA A 6 4.34 8.95 2.80
C ALA A 6 2.82 8.83 2.94
N GLU A 7 2.06 9.06 1.86
CA GLU A 7 0.61 8.82 1.87
C GLU A 7 0.27 7.33 1.93
N LEU A 8 1.08 6.48 1.31
CA LEU A 8 0.89 5.02 1.35
C LEU A 8 1.14 4.48 2.76
N GLU A 9 2.13 5.00 3.48
CA GLU A 9 2.35 4.66 4.90
C GLU A 9 1.12 4.98 5.75
N VAL A 10 0.54 6.17 5.60
CA VAL A 10 -0.72 6.54 6.28
C VAL A 10 -1.87 5.62 5.87
N LEU A 11 -2.00 5.33 4.57
CA LEU A 11 -3.06 4.48 4.06
C LEU A 11 -2.94 3.02 4.53
N SER A 12 -1.71 2.52 4.72
CA SER A 12 -1.43 1.21 5.31
C SER A 12 -2.04 1.08 6.70
N ILE A 13 -1.85 2.11 7.54
CA ILE A 13 -2.47 2.14 8.88
C ILE A 13 -4.00 2.14 8.78
N LEU A 14 -4.57 2.83 7.80
CA LEU A 14 -6.03 2.84 7.61
C LEU A 14 -6.58 1.50 7.11
N TRP A 15 -5.83 0.74 6.32
CA TRP A 15 -6.22 -0.63 5.93
C TRP A 15 -6.18 -1.59 7.12
N GLU A 16 -5.16 -1.49 7.96
CA GLU A 16 -5.04 -2.30 9.19
C GLU A 16 -6.09 -1.91 10.24
N GLN A 17 -6.36 -0.61 10.38
CA GLN A 17 -7.22 -0.04 11.42
C GLN A 17 -8.20 0.97 10.82
N PRO A 18 -9.27 0.52 10.15
CA PRO A 18 -10.27 1.41 9.59
C PRO A 18 -11.08 2.10 10.70
N GLY A 19 -11.38 3.39 10.51
CA GLY A 19 -12.26 4.15 11.40
C GLY A 19 -11.59 4.78 12.61
N ILE A 20 -10.30 5.12 12.49
CA ILE A 20 -9.51 5.72 13.56
C ILE A 20 -9.34 7.23 13.39
N ALA A 21 -9.04 7.95 14.48
CA ALA A 21 -8.81 9.38 14.42
C ALA A 21 -7.39 9.72 13.95
N ALA A 22 -7.17 10.95 13.49
CA ALA A 22 -5.84 11.42 13.07
C ALA A 22 -4.78 11.33 14.18
N THR A 23 -5.18 11.38 15.46
CA THR A 23 -4.28 11.16 16.61
C THR A 23 -3.80 9.72 16.69
N ASP A 24 -4.67 8.76 16.41
CA ASP A 24 -4.36 7.34 16.51
C ASP A 24 -3.45 6.92 15.34
N VAL A 25 -3.71 7.46 14.13
CA VAL A 25 -2.80 7.35 12.98
C VAL A 25 -1.42 7.91 13.34
N HIS A 26 -1.36 9.07 13.98
CA HIS A 26 -0.10 9.69 14.40
C HIS A 26 0.64 8.83 15.42
N THR A 27 -0.06 8.28 16.41
CA THR A 27 0.52 7.36 17.40
C THR A 27 1.05 6.08 16.75
N ALA A 28 0.32 5.48 15.81
CA ALA A 28 0.75 4.29 15.08
C ALA A 28 2.05 4.54 14.29
N LEU A 29 2.17 5.71 13.67
CA LEU A 29 3.36 6.11 12.89
C LEU A 29 4.53 6.58 13.75
N ALA A 30 4.28 7.05 14.97
CA ALA A 30 5.31 7.57 15.87
C ALA A 30 6.34 6.50 16.30
N ASN A 31 5.98 5.22 16.20
CA ASN A 31 6.90 4.12 16.48
C ASN A 31 8.02 4.01 15.42
N ASP A 32 7.76 4.48 14.19
CA ASP A 32 8.67 4.34 13.06
C ASP A 32 9.19 5.68 12.51
N LYS A 33 8.51 6.81 12.80
CA LYS A 33 8.79 8.13 12.21
C LYS A 33 8.53 9.29 13.18
N ASP A 34 9.40 10.31 13.12
CA ASP A 34 9.22 11.60 13.81
C ASP A 34 8.29 12.58 13.04
N TRP A 35 7.13 12.12 12.58
CA TRP A 35 6.17 13.02 11.94
C TRP A 35 5.39 13.83 12.97
N THR A 36 5.18 15.12 12.68
CA THR A 36 4.30 15.95 13.50
C THR A 36 2.83 15.60 13.25
N SER A 37 1.95 15.83 14.24
CA SER A 37 0.50 15.70 14.06
C SER A 37 -0.03 16.53 12.88
N ARG A 38 0.59 17.68 12.60
CA ARG A 38 0.24 18.52 11.44
C ARG A 38 0.56 17.83 10.11
N THR A 39 1.70 17.15 10.03
CA THR A 39 2.11 16.38 8.85
C THR A 39 1.09 15.25 8.59
N VAL A 40 0.74 14.48 9.61
CA VAL A 40 -0.24 13.38 9.49
C VAL A 40 -1.60 13.91 9.00
N LYS A 41 -2.11 14.99 9.60
CA LYS A 41 -3.37 15.63 9.16
C LYS A 41 -3.30 16.10 7.70
N THR A 42 -2.15 16.62 7.27
CA THR A 42 -1.95 17.05 5.87
C THR A 42 -1.98 15.87 4.91
N LEU A 43 -1.35 14.75 5.27
CA LEU A 43 -1.37 13.52 4.45
C LEU A 43 -2.78 12.92 4.38
N LEU A 44 -3.49 12.85 5.51
CA LEU A 44 -4.88 12.40 5.56
C LEU A 44 -5.79 13.28 4.69
N ALA A 45 -5.67 14.60 4.77
CA ALA A 45 -6.45 15.52 3.92
C ALA A 45 -6.19 15.28 2.42
N ARG A 46 -4.93 15.06 2.02
CA ARG A 46 -4.57 14.73 0.64
C ARG A 46 -5.13 13.38 0.19
N LEU A 47 -5.13 12.37 1.07
CA LEU A 47 -5.74 11.07 0.78
C LEU A 47 -7.25 11.20 0.55
N VAL A 48 -7.93 12.03 1.35
CA VAL A 48 -9.36 12.33 1.20
C VAL A 48 -9.63 13.09 -0.10
N GLU A 49 -8.86 14.14 -0.39
CA GLU A 49 -8.96 14.90 -1.66
C GLU A 49 -8.77 13.99 -2.88
N LYS A 50 -7.86 13.01 -2.77
CA LYS A 50 -7.63 12.02 -3.82
C LYS A 50 -8.74 10.97 -3.90
N GLY A 51 -9.60 10.84 -2.90
CA GLY A 51 -10.59 9.75 -2.81
C GLY A 51 -9.99 8.39 -2.44
N ALA A 52 -8.79 8.38 -1.85
CA ALA A 52 -8.15 7.19 -1.31
C ALA A 52 -8.55 6.91 0.15
N ALA A 53 -9.04 7.94 0.85
CA ALA A 53 -9.63 7.83 2.18
C ALA A 53 -10.96 8.59 2.23
N MET A 54 -11.79 8.27 3.21
CA MET A 54 -13.01 9.00 3.53
C MET A 54 -13.05 9.35 5.01
N THR A 55 -13.83 10.36 5.36
CA THR A 55 -14.00 10.79 6.76
C THR A 55 -15.44 10.64 7.21
N GLN A 56 -15.61 10.30 8.48
CA GLN A 56 -16.89 10.33 9.18
C GLN A 56 -16.78 11.25 10.40
N GLU A 57 -17.79 12.06 10.65
CA GLU A 57 -17.87 12.89 11.86
C GLU A 57 -18.06 12.03 13.10
N ASP A 58 -17.29 12.32 14.16
CA ASP A 58 -17.41 11.75 15.49
C ASP A 58 -17.29 12.88 16.53
N GLY A 59 -18.42 13.54 16.79
CA GLY A 59 -18.50 14.71 17.68
C GLY A 59 -17.66 15.88 17.18
N ARG A 60 -16.52 16.14 17.83
CA ARG A 60 -15.59 17.25 17.47
C ARG A 60 -14.37 16.78 16.68
N ARG A 61 -14.30 15.49 16.32
CA ARG A 61 -13.21 14.90 15.54
C ARG A 61 -13.75 14.17 14.32
N TYR A 62 -12.83 13.73 13.46
CA TYR A 62 -13.12 12.90 12.30
C TYR A 62 -12.45 11.54 12.46
N LEU A 63 -13.16 10.50 12.08
CA LEU A 63 -12.65 9.15 11.89
C LEU A 63 -12.33 8.95 10.40
N TYR A 64 -11.22 8.29 10.10
CA TYR A 64 -10.72 8.08 8.75
C TYR A 64 -10.83 6.61 8.37
N PHE A 65 -11.28 6.36 7.15
CA PHE A 65 -11.43 5.02 6.59
C PHE A 65 -10.73 4.95 5.22
N PRO A 66 -10.17 3.80 4.83
CA PRO A 66 -9.73 3.61 3.46
C PRO A 66 -10.94 3.63 2.53
N ALA A 67 -10.83 4.36 1.41
CA ALA A 67 -11.87 4.40 0.37
C ALA A 67 -11.50 3.53 -0.84
N ILE A 68 -10.31 2.93 -0.82
CA ILE A 68 -9.81 2.00 -1.83
C ILE A 68 -9.37 0.69 -1.17
N ASP A 69 -9.54 -0.41 -1.89
CA ASP A 69 -9.11 -1.74 -1.45
C ASP A 69 -7.59 -1.90 -1.58
N GLU A 70 -6.97 -2.57 -0.59
CA GLU A 70 -5.52 -2.74 -0.51
C GLU A 70 -4.98 -3.65 -1.60
N GLU A 71 -5.60 -4.81 -1.81
CA GLU A 71 -5.14 -5.80 -2.79
C GLU A 71 -5.29 -5.25 -4.21
N ALA A 72 -6.44 -4.64 -4.52
CA ALA A 72 -6.69 -4.00 -5.79
C ALA A 72 -5.70 -2.85 -6.06
N TYR A 73 -5.36 -2.06 -5.03
CA TYR A 73 -4.35 -1.01 -5.15
C TYR A 73 -2.96 -1.60 -5.44
N LYS A 74 -2.53 -2.60 -4.66
CA LYS A 74 -1.23 -3.27 -4.84
C LYS A 74 -1.12 -3.91 -6.22
N ALA A 75 -2.13 -4.64 -6.67
CA ALA A 75 -2.16 -5.27 -7.98
C ALA A 75 -2.03 -4.23 -9.11
N LYS A 76 -2.78 -3.12 -9.02
CA LYS A 76 -2.69 -2.02 -9.98
C LYS A 76 -1.32 -1.35 -9.97
N ALA A 77 -0.76 -1.09 -8.79
CA ALA A 77 0.56 -0.48 -8.65
C ALA A 77 1.66 -1.39 -9.23
N ALA A 78 1.60 -2.70 -8.96
CA ALA A 78 2.52 -3.69 -9.50
C ALA A 78 2.43 -3.76 -11.03
N GLY A 79 1.23 -3.81 -11.60
CA GLY A 79 1.01 -3.78 -13.05
C GLY A 79 1.61 -2.53 -13.69
N GLN A 80 1.32 -1.34 -13.14
CA GLN A 80 1.89 -0.07 -13.64
C GLN A 80 3.41 -0.02 -13.57
N PHE A 81 4.00 -0.62 -12.53
CA PHE A 81 5.45 -0.73 -12.39
C PHE A 81 6.05 -1.67 -13.45
N ILE A 82 5.45 -2.85 -13.65
CA ILE A 82 5.86 -3.82 -14.67
C ILE A 82 5.77 -3.21 -16.07
N ASP A 83 4.67 -2.52 -16.38
CA ASP A 83 4.47 -1.83 -17.66
C ASP A 83 5.57 -0.79 -17.91
N ARG A 84 5.85 0.03 -16.91
CA ARG A 84 6.79 1.15 -17.04
C ARG A 84 8.26 0.73 -17.04
N VAL A 85 8.65 -0.23 -16.21
CA VAL A 85 10.07 -0.59 -15.98
C VAL A 85 10.48 -1.82 -16.77
N PHE A 86 9.57 -2.77 -16.95
CA PHE A 86 9.83 -4.04 -17.61
C PHE A 86 9.07 -4.22 -18.94
N SER A 87 8.52 -3.11 -19.48
CA SER A 87 7.79 -3.08 -20.76
C SER A 87 6.66 -4.11 -20.81
N GLY A 88 5.94 -4.27 -19.70
CA GLY A 88 4.79 -5.17 -19.59
C GLY A 88 5.13 -6.65 -19.38
N ARG A 89 6.41 -7.00 -19.25
CA ARG A 89 6.84 -8.39 -19.02
C ARG A 89 7.20 -8.62 -17.55
N ALA A 90 6.47 -9.51 -16.89
CA ALA A 90 6.75 -9.88 -15.49
C ALA A 90 7.97 -10.81 -15.33
N ALA A 91 8.25 -11.68 -16.32
CA ALA A 91 9.32 -12.67 -16.20
C ALA A 91 10.73 -12.08 -15.92
N PRO A 92 11.16 -10.97 -16.55
CA PRO A 92 12.42 -10.31 -16.21
C PRO A 92 12.51 -9.81 -14.76
N LEU A 93 11.39 -9.37 -14.16
CA LEU A 93 11.37 -8.98 -12.75
C LEU A 93 11.62 -10.18 -11.84
N VAL A 94 10.98 -11.31 -12.12
CA VAL A 94 11.20 -12.57 -11.37
C VAL A 94 12.64 -13.02 -11.48
N ALA A 95 13.22 -13.00 -12.70
CA ALA A 95 14.62 -13.35 -12.91
C ALA A 95 15.57 -12.44 -12.12
N TYR A 96 15.32 -11.13 -12.10
CA TYR A 96 16.13 -10.18 -11.33
C TYR A 96 16.02 -10.42 -9.82
N LEU A 97 14.84 -10.73 -9.29
CA LEU A 97 14.65 -11.04 -7.86
C LEU A 97 15.40 -12.32 -7.48
N ALA A 98 15.36 -13.34 -8.33
CA ALA A 98 16.09 -14.59 -8.14
C ALA A 98 17.61 -14.38 -8.08
N ASP A 99 18.15 -13.53 -8.96
CA ASP A 99 19.60 -13.26 -9.03
C ASP A 99 20.09 -12.34 -7.90
N SER A 100 19.30 -11.33 -7.51
CA SER A 100 19.75 -10.27 -6.60
C SER A 100 19.48 -10.49 -5.11
N ARG A 101 18.37 -11.16 -4.75
CA ARG A 101 17.98 -11.38 -3.34
C ARG A 101 17.98 -12.85 -2.94
N GLY A 102 18.09 -13.75 -3.92
CA GLY A 102 17.82 -15.17 -3.74
C GLY A 102 16.33 -15.42 -3.53
N LEU A 103 15.76 -16.37 -4.26
CA LEU A 103 14.47 -16.96 -3.89
C LEU A 103 14.76 -18.09 -2.92
N THR A 104 14.02 -18.15 -1.82
CA THR A 104 14.07 -19.30 -0.92
C THR A 104 13.48 -20.54 -1.62
N PRO A 105 13.80 -21.77 -1.17
CA PRO A 105 13.15 -22.96 -1.70
C PRO A 105 11.62 -22.89 -1.63
N GLN A 106 11.08 -22.27 -0.57
CA GLN A 106 9.64 -22.02 -0.41
C GLN A 106 9.10 -21.06 -1.47
N ASP A 107 9.79 -19.94 -1.74
CA ASP A 107 9.36 -19.00 -2.79
C ASP A 107 9.33 -19.69 -4.18
N ILE A 108 10.29 -20.57 -4.45
CA ILE A 108 10.35 -21.34 -5.71
C ILE A 108 9.16 -22.29 -5.80
N GLU A 109 8.87 -23.05 -4.74
CA GLU A 109 7.74 -23.99 -4.71
C GLU A 109 6.39 -23.26 -4.91
N GLU A 110 6.21 -22.11 -4.27
CA GLU A 110 5.02 -21.28 -4.45
C GLU A 110 4.89 -20.76 -5.88
N LEU A 111 5.98 -20.29 -6.49
CA LEU A 111 5.99 -19.86 -7.89
C LEU A 111 5.70 -21.00 -8.87
N GLU A 112 6.26 -22.19 -8.64
CA GLU A 112 5.99 -23.38 -9.46
C GLU A 112 4.51 -23.76 -9.41
N LYS A 113 3.91 -23.73 -8.22
CA LYS A 113 2.48 -23.98 -8.03
C LYS A 113 1.62 -22.96 -8.79
N LEU A 114 1.91 -21.67 -8.65
CA LEU A 114 1.21 -20.60 -9.36
C LEU A 114 1.29 -20.77 -10.88
N LEU A 115 2.48 -21.10 -11.40
CA LEU A 115 2.68 -21.37 -12.84
C LEU A 115 1.91 -22.61 -13.30
N GLY A 116 1.80 -23.64 -12.46
CA GLY A 116 1.02 -24.84 -12.72
C GLY A 116 -0.48 -24.54 -12.82
N ASP A 117 -1.01 -23.70 -11.92
CA ASP A 117 -2.43 -23.33 -11.92
C ASP A 117 -2.80 -22.39 -13.09
N LEU A 118 -1.88 -21.51 -13.52
CA LEU A 118 -2.08 -20.66 -14.70
C LEU A 118 -2.04 -21.40 -16.05
N LYS A 119 -1.48 -22.61 -16.07
CA LYS A 119 -1.38 -23.45 -17.27
C LYS A 119 -2.59 -24.38 -17.47
N LYS A 120 -3.50 -24.44 -16.49
CA LYS A 120 -4.76 -25.18 -16.57
C LYS A 120 -5.84 -24.30 -17.21
#